data_AF-A0A975RJI3-F1
#
_entry.id   AF-A0A975RJI3-F1
#
_cell.length_a   1.000
_cell.length_b   1.000
_cell.length_c   1.000
_cell.angle_alpha   90.00
_cell.angle_beta   90.00
_cell.angle_gamma   90.00
#
_symmetry.space_group_name_H-M   'P 1'
#
loop_
_entity.id
_entity.type
_entity.pdbx_description
1 polymer ?
#
loop_
_entity_poly.entity_id
_entity_poly.type
_entity_poly.pdbx_seq_one_letter_code
_entity_poly.pdbx_strand_id
1 'polypeptide(L)'
;MDPATIRLIADLGIALIGLLVLAVARHRRRSHRDPRRFFPWSEKRTLSAQARGQCEHKPMLWRRCPKPGTEADHIIPWSRGGPTELWNGQLLCHRHNARKSNMVPGRFYRWRLDRRRAKY
;
A
#
# COMPACT_ATOMS: atom_id res chain seq x y z
N MET A 1 30.69 -32.03 28.52
CA MET A 1 29.76 -30.88 28.66
C MET A 1 28.57 -31.38 29.44
N ASP A 2 28.12 -30.64 30.46
CA ASP A 2 26.95 -31.05 31.23
C ASP A 2 25.66 -30.89 30.41
N PRO A 3 24.58 -31.61 30.75
CA PRO A 3 23.33 -31.55 30.00
C PRO A 3 22.68 -30.16 29.95
N ALA A 4 22.93 -29.29 30.94
CA ALA A 4 22.38 -27.93 30.93
C ALA A 4 23.10 -27.04 29.91
N THR A 5 24.42 -27.15 29.81
CA THR A 5 25.21 -26.48 28.78
C THR A 5 24.79 -26.91 27.36
N ILE A 6 24.54 -28.21 27.15
CA ILE A 6 24.06 -28.73 25.85
C ILE A 6 22.69 -28.14 25.48
N ARG A 7 21.74 -28.10 26.44
CA ARG A 7 20.41 -27.51 26.23
C ARG A 7 20.50 -26.02 25.91
N LEU A 8 21.31 -25.27 26.68
CA LEU A 8 21.50 -23.84 26.45
C LEU A 8 22.05 -23.56 25.04
N ILE A 9 23.05 -24.32 24.58
CA ILE A 9 23.59 -24.18 23.23
C ILE A 9 22.53 -24.48 22.17
N ALA A 10 21.73 -25.54 22.36
CA ALA A 10 20.65 -25.89 21.44
C ALA A 10 19.58 -24.79 21.36
N ASP A 11 19.16 -24.24 22.51
CA ASP A 11 18.17 -23.17 22.59
C ASP A 11 18.66 -21.89 21.91
N LEU A 12 19.92 -21.51 22.13
CA LEU A 12 20.56 -20.37 21.45
C LEU A 12 20.65 -20.60 19.93
N GLY A 13 20.97 -21.83 19.51
CA GLY A 13 20.99 -22.22 18.10
C GLY A 13 19.62 -22.08 17.44
N ILE A 14 18.55 -22.57 18.10
CA ILE A 14 17.17 -22.46 17.63
C ILE A 14 16.75 -20.98 17.55
N ALA A 15 17.06 -20.19 18.57
CA ALA A 15 16.75 -18.76 18.59
C ALA A 15 17.46 -18.02 17.44
N LEU A 16 18.74 -18.32 17.18
CA LEU A 16 19.52 -17.72 16.10
C LEU A 16 18.94 -18.08 14.73
N ILE A 17 18.58 -19.34 14.50
CA ILE A 17 17.93 -19.79 13.26
C ILE A 17 16.57 -19.08 13.09
N GLY A 18 15.77 -18.98 14.15
CA GLY A 18 14.50 -18.25 14.14
C GLY A 18 14.68 -16.79 13.74
N LEU A 19 15.66 -16.09 14.32
CA LEU A 19 16.00 -14.70 13.97
C LEU A 19 16.44 -14.57 12.51
N LEU A 20 17.28 -15.49 12.01
CA LEU A 20 17.72 -15.54 10.61
C LEU A 20 16.52 -15.72 9.66
N VAL A 21 15.61 -16.66 9.95
CA VAL A 21 14.40 -16.88 9.14
C VAL A 21 13.53 -15.63 9.10
N LEU A 22 13.31 -14.96 10.24
CA LEU A 22 12.56 -13.71 10.30
C LEU A 22 13.24 -12.57 9.53
N ALA A 23 14.57 -12.47 9.61
CA ALA A 23 15.35 -11.48 8.88
C ALA A 23 15.27 -11.68 7.36
N VAL A 24 15.45 -12.91 6.89
CA VAL A 24 15.32 -13.28 5.46
C VAL A 24 13.89 -13.02 4.98
N ALA A 25 12.87 -13.44 5.73
CA ALA A 25 11.48 -13.20 5.39
C ALA A 25 11.18 -11.69 5.26
N ARG A 26 11.71 -10.87 6.18
CA ARG A 26 11.57 -9.41 6.14
C ARG A 26 12.33 -8.79 4.96
N HIS A 27 13.52 -9.28 4.64
CA HIS A 27 14.30 -8.83 3.49
C HIS A 27 13.55 -9.12 2.18
N ARG A 28 13.07 -10.36 1.99
CA ARG A 28 12.26 -10.74 0.83
C ARG A 28 11.03 -9.83 0.69
N ARG A 29 10.25 -9.62 1.76
CA ARG A 29 9.09 -8.71 1.69
C ARG A 29 9.44 -7.29 1.24
N ARG A 30 10.64 -6.79 1.55
CA ARG A 30 11.10 -5.47 1.07
C ARG A 30 11.53 -5.51 -0.39
N SER A 31 12.22 -6.56 -0.82
CA SER A 31 12.68 -6.72 -2.21
C SER A 31 11.53 -6.95 -3.20
N HIS A 32 10.42 -7.50 -2.74
CA HIS A 32 9.20 -7.69 -3.55
C HIS A 32 8.38 -6.39 -3.79
N ARG A 33 8.83 -5.24 -3.30
CA ARG A 33 8.16 -3.96 -3.60
C ARG A 33 8.56 -3.50 -5.00
N ASP A 34 7.62 -2.85 -5.68
CA ASP A 34 7.92 -2.18 -6.95
C ASP A 34 9.09 -1.20 -6.77
N PRO A 35 10.16 -1.27 -7.57
CA PRO A 35 11.27 -0.31 -7.47
C PRO A 35 10.81 1.14 -7.68
N ARG A 36 9.75 1.37 -8.44
CA ARG A 36 9.15 2.69 -8.60
C ARG A 36 8.14 2.91 -7.48
N ARG A 37 8.44 3.84 -6.58
CA ARG A 37 7.47 4.31 -5.57
C ARG A 37 6.59 5.44 -6.08
N PHE A 38 7.10 6.29 -6.97
CA PHE A 38 6.41 7.50 -7.40
C PHE A 38 5.90 7.36 -8.83
N PHE A 39 4.64 7.74 -9.03
CA PHE A 39 4.06 7.88 -10.36
C PHE A 39 4.84 8.95 -11.16
N PRO A 40 5.27 8.68 -12.40
CA PRO A 40 5.80 9.71 -13.28
C PRO A 40 4.73 10.74 -13.63
N TRP A 41 5.16 11.89 -14.16
CA TRP A 41 4.24 13.00 -14.49
C TRP A 41 3.14 12.61 -15.49
N SER A 42 3.46 11.77 -16.48
CA SER A 42 2.49 11.24 -17.45
C SER A 42 1.37 10.46 -16.75
N GLU A 43 1.74 9.52 -15.87
CA GLU A 43 0.77 8.73 -15.10
C GLU A 43 -0.04 9.60 -14.13
N LYS A 44 0.58 10.61 -13.48
CA LYS A 44 -0.14 11.58 -12.65
C LYS A 44 -1.20 12.34 -13.45
N ARG A 45 -0.90 12.74 -14.69
CA ARG A 45 -1.88 13.38 -15.59
C ARG A 45 -3.02 12.42 -15.94
N THR A 46 -2.72 11.17 -16.25
CA THR A 46 -3.74 10.15 -16.54
C THR A 46 -4.66 9.93 -15.33
N LEU A 47 -4.10 9.78 -14.13
CA LEU A 47 -4.87 9.65 -12.89
C LEU A 47 -5.73 10.89 -12.62
N SER A 48 -5.20 12.08 -12.88
CA SER A 48 -5.95 13.33 -12.73
C SER A 48 -7.13 13.41 -13.71
N ALA A 49 -6.90 13.09 -14.98
CA ALA A 49 -7.93 13.07 -16.03
C ALA A 49 -9.03 12.04 -15.72
N GLN A 50 -8.64 10.81 -15.38
CA GLN A 50 -9.56 9.75 -14.97
C GLN A 50 -10.42 10.16 -13.76
N ALA A 51 -9.83 10.88 -12.81
CA ALA A 51 -10.52 11.41 -11.66
C ALA A 51 -11.31 12.71 -11.96
N ARG A 52 -11.28 13.23 -13.19
CA ARG A 52 -11.85 14.54 -13.56
C ARG A 52 -11.37 15.66 -12.62
N GLY A 53 -10.09 15.63 -12.25
CA GLY A 53 -9.44 16.59 -11.33
C GLY A 53 -9.93 16.58 -9.88
N GLN A 54 -10.83 15.68 -9.50
CA GLN A 54 -11.47 15.67 -8.18
C GLN A 54 -10.90 14.56 -7.28
N CYS A 55 -10.96 14.73 -5.96
CA CYS A 55 -10.53 13.68 -5.02
C CYS A 55 -11.44 12.45 -5.07
N GLU A 56 -10.90 11.26 -5.31
CA GLU A 56 -11.62 9.97 -5.44
C GLU A 56 -12.06 9.33 -4.11
N HIS A 57 -11.67 9.94 -2.98
CA HIS A 57 -12.11 9.49 -1.67
C HIS A 57 -13.64 9.58 -1.55
N LYS A 58 -14.21 8.52 -0.95
CA LYS A 58 -15.63 8.40 -0.67
C LYS A 58 -15.83 7.67 0.66
N PRO A 59 -16.55 8.26 1.63
CA PRO A 59 -16.99 7.53 2.80
C PRO A 59 -17.97 6.43 2.42
N MET A 60 -18.17 5.45 3.30
CA MET A 60 -18.98 4.25 3.01
C MET A 60 -20.39 4.59 2.51
N LEU A 61 -21.07 5.57 3.13
CA LEU A 61 -22.45 5.93 2.82
C LEU A 61 -22.59 7.30 2.11
N TRP A 62 -21.49 7.99 1.85
CA TRP A 62 -21.53 9.35 1.29
C TRP A 62 -20.99 9.43 -0.14
N ARG A 63 -21.23 10.61 -0.72
CA ARG A 63 -20.71 11.00 -2.04
C ARG A 63 -19.20 11.18 -1.99
N ARG A 64 -18.63 11.28 -3.18
CA ARG A 64 -17.22 11.59 -3.39
C ARG A 64 -16.86 12.94 -2.76
N CYS A 65 -15.64 13.06 -2.27
CA CYS A 65 -15.08 14.32 -1.80
C CYS A 65 -15.22 15.42 -2.86
N PRO A 66 -15.79 16.61 -2.56
CA PRO A 66 -15.96 17.68 -3.53
C PRO A 66 -14.65 18.43 -3.85
N LYS A 67 -13.59 18.26 -3.04
CA LYS A 67 -12.33 18.98 -3.20
C LYS A 67 -11.53 18.48 -4.42
N PRO A 68 -10.70 19.34 -5.05
CA PRO A 68 -9.77 18.92 -6.08
C PRO A 68 -8.83 17.85 -5.53
N GLY A 69 -8.44 16.91 -6.39
CA GLY A 69 -7.39 15.96 -6.07
C GLY A 69 -6.03 16.54 -6.46
N THR A 70 -5.08 16.47 -5.54
CA THR A 70 -3.76 17.11 -5.67
C THR A 70 -2.63 16.10 -5.64
N GLU A 71 -2.91 14.87 -5.20
CA GLU A 71 -1.90 13.85 -4.93
C GLU A 71 -2.30 12.53 -5.60
N ALA A 72 -1.37 11.95 -6.36
CA ALA A 72 -1.50 10.59 -6.87
C ALA A 72 -1.07 9.61 -5.77
N ASP A 73 -1.99 8.75 -5.35
CA ASP A 73 -1.84 7.81 -4.26
C ASP A 73 -2.15 6.39 -4.72
N HIS A 74 -1.52 5.39 -4.08
CA HIS A 74 -1.80 3.99 -4.36
C HIS A 74 -3.00 3.49 -3.55
N ILE A 75 -3.99 2.89 -4.21
CA ILE A 75 -5.11 2.19 -3.58
C ILE A 75 -4.58 1.12 -2.63
N ILE A 76 -3.68 0.25 -3.11
CA ILE A 76 -2.86 -0.65 -2.29
C ILE A 76 -1.53 0.06 -2.05
N PRO A 77 -1.22 0.52 -0.83
CA PRO A 77 -0.01 1.30 -0.56
C PRO A 77 1.25 0.57 -1.00
N TRP A 78 2.20 1.31 -1.58
CA TRP A 78 3.51 0.78 -1.96
C TRP A 78 4.24 0.07 -0.80
N SER A 79 4.11 0.60 0.41
CA SER A 79 4.69 0.00 1.64
C SER A 79 4.12 -1.38 1.99
N ARG A 80 2.94 -1.71 1.44
CA ARG A 80 2.24 -3.00 1.54
C ARG A 80 2.44 -3.88 0.28
N GLY A 81 3.33 -3.48 -0.64
CA GLY A 81 3.63 -4.23 -1.86
C GLY A 81 2.70 -3.92 -3.05
N GLY A 82 1.91 -2.84 -2.99
CA GLY A 82 1.14 -2.42 -4.17
C GLY A 82 2.03 -1.84 -5.27
N PRO A 83 1.81 -2.20 -6.54
CA PRO A 83 2.64 -1.71 -7.65
C PRO A 83 2.29 -0.28 -8.05
N THR A 84 3.22 0.44 -8.66
CA THR A 84 3.01 1.76 -9.26
C THR A 84 2.50 1.57 -10.69
N GLU A 85 1.22 1.26 -10.77
CA GLU A 85 0.48 1.07 -12.01
C GLU A 85 -0.82 1.85 -11.96
N LEU A 86 -1.33 2.29 -13.12
CA LEU A 86 -2.51 3.14 -13.20
C LEU A 86 -3.75 2.55 -12.53
N TRP A 87 -3.96 1.23 -12.62
CA TRP A 87 -5.09 0.57 -11.94
C TRP A 87 -5.00 0.68 -10.42
N ASN A 88 -3.78 0.72 -9.87
CA ASN A 88 -3.53 0.88 -8.45
C ASN A 88 -3.43 2.36 -8.05
N GLY A 89 -3.36 3.30 -8.99
CA GLY A 89 -3.36 4.72 -8.71
C GLY A 89 -4.77 5.27 -8.45
N GLN A 90 -4.88 6.28 -7.60
CA GLN A 90 -6.05 7.12 -7.38
C GLN A 90 -5.65 8.57 -7.11
N LEU A 91 -6.53 9.52 -7.41
CA LEU A 91 -6.30 10.94 -7.11
C LEU A 91 -6.96 11.33 -5.78
N LEU A 92 -6.18 11.81 -4.81
CA LEU A 92 -6.66 12.25 -3.51
C LEU A 92 -6.35 13.73 -3.25
N CYS A 93 -7.18 14.41 -2.45
CA CYS A 93 -6.78 15.69 -1.87
C CYS A 93 -5.81 15.42 -0.70
N HIS A 94 -4.98 16.41 -0.39
CA HIS A 94 -3.99 16.33 0.69
C HIS A 94 -4.54 15.71 1.99
N ARG A 95 -5.67 16.23 2.49
CA ARG A 95 -6.33 15.72 3.71
C ARG A 95 -6.66 14.22 3.64
N HIS A 96 -7.22 13.76 2.53
CA HIS A 96 -7.61 12.36 2.40
C HIS A 96 -6.44 11.43 2.13
N ASN A 97 -5.40 11.91 1.44
CA ASN A 97 -4.17 11.16 1.28
C ASN A 97 -3.47 10.94 2.63
N ALA A 98 -3.28 12.03 3.40
CA ALA A 98 -2.71 11.97 4.74
C ALA A 98 -3.50 11.02 5.66
N ARG A 99 -4.83 11.11 5.65
CA ARG A 99 -5.70 10.22 6.44
C ARG A 99 -5.62 8.76 5.99
N LYS A 100 -5.48 8.49 4.69
CA LYS A 100 -5.37 7.12 4.19
C LYS A 100 -4.05 6.48 4.62
N SER A 101 -2.95 7.22 4.54
CA SER A 101 -1.62 6.73 4.91
C SER A 101 -1.34 5.34 4.27
N ASN A 102 -0.90 4.36 5.06
CA ASN A 102 -0.62 2.99 4.64
C ASN A 102 -1.81 2.02 4.79
N MET A 103 -3.03 2.54 4.93
CA MET A 103 -4.22 1.69 5.01
C MET A 103 -4.58 1.15 3.63
N VAL A 104 -4.94 -0.13 3.58
CA VAL A 104 -5.52 -0.77 2.40
C VAL A 104 -7.05 -0.64 2.48
N PRO A 105 -7.71 0.06 1.54
CA PRO A 105 -9.16 0.16 1.55
C PRO A 105 -9.84 -1.20 1.41
N GLY A 106 -10.95 -1.38 2.12
CA GLY A 106 -11.76 -2.60 2.06
C GLY A 106 -12.29 -2.91 0.64
N ARG A 107 -12.70 -4.16 0.41
CA ARG A 107 -13.22 -4.62 -0.90
C ARG A 107 -14.38 -3.76 -1.40
N PHE A 108 -15.30 -3.39 -0.51
CA PHE A 108 -16.44 -2.55 -0.85
C PHE A 108 -16.05 -1.14 -1.35
N TYR A 109 -15.02 -0.51 -0.76
CA TYR A 109 -14.52 0.78 -1.22
C TYR A 109 -13.97 0.69 -2.65
N ARG A 110 -13.18 -0.35 -2.93
CA ARG A 110 -12.58 -0.61 -4.24
C ARG A 110 -13.65 -0.88 -5.30
N TRP A 111 -14.60 -1.78 -5.03
CA TRP A 111 -15.75 -2.01 -5.91
C TRP A 111 -16.54 -0.73 -6.23
N ARG A 112 -16.79 0.13 -5.22
CA ARG A 112 -17.44 1.45 -5.45
C ARG A 112 -16.57 2.40 -6.26
N LEU A 113 -15.24 2.30 -6.18
CA LEU A 113 -14.30 3.11 -6.96
C LEU A 113 -14.36 2.69 -8.42
N ASP A 114 -14.28 1.40 -8.69
CA ASP A 114 -14.28 0.83 -10.04
C ASP A 114 -15.60 1.14 -10.75
N ARG A 115 -16.76 0.89 -10.10
CA ARG A 115 -18.07 1.23 -10.67
C ARG A 115 -18.26 2.71 -10.98
N ARG A 116 -17.56 3.57 -10.25
CA ARG A 116 -17.66 5.02 -10.43
C ARG A 116 -16.77 5.47 -11.59
N ARG A 117 -15.56 4.91 -11.69
CA ARG A 117 -14.65 5.13 -12.83
C ARG A 117 -15.27 4.67 -14.14
N ALA A 118 -16.04 3.57 -14.14
CA ALA A 118 -16.78 3.10 -15.31
C ALA A 118 -17.94 4.01 -15.77
N LYS A 119 -18.37 4.97 -14.94
CA LYS A 119 -19.43 5.94 -15.28
C LYS A 119 -18.89 7.30 -15.70
N TYR A 120 -17.59 7.50 -15.55
CA TYR A 120 -16.91 8.74 -15.93
C TYR A 120 -16.58 8.75 -17.41
#